data_AF-A0A1Y4TMU4-F1
#
_entry.id   AF-A0A1Y4TMU4-F1
#
_cell.length_a   1.000
_cell.length_b   1.000
_cell.length_c   1.000
_cell.angle_alpha   90.00
_cell.angle_beta   90.00
_cell.angle_gamma   90.00
#
_symmetry.space_group_name_H-M   'P 1'
#
loop_
_entity.id
_entity.type
_entity.pdbx_description
1 polymer ?
#
loop_
_entity_poly.entity_id
_entity_poly.type
_entity_poly.pdbx_seq_one_letter_code
_entity_poly.pdbx_strand_id
1 'polypeptide(L)'
;MPESARAPVCLPQGFCTHTGSQGPVLGCTGAPGPFFSDDPMRALQLVRLAAESGCAAEWDCFAAAMDAAPALVHADPLAVRDELNRALTGLCPQALAPLVQAGGLRGVGIRGCACLHPLAQAPSGLLSRWWLFLRLCGADAEQAARRMKLGQTFCQDYARLDELFRAGPPADRLALKRCLAEGAPLPAEEMAALFSLLAPGWEPIVALYRELLDSREPFSPDQLAVTQAELMAEGVSARKAGKVLSMLLKVVVEQPELNVAPVLLQLGRSLARFI
;
A
#
# COMPACT_ATOMS: atom_id res chain seq x y z
N MET A 1 -48.08 20.19 -12.15
CA MET A 1 -46.94 20.68 -11.35
C MET A 1 -45.88 19.62 -11.41
N PRO A 2 -44.66 19.91 -11.89
CA PRO A 2 -43.63 18.90 -12.02
C PRO A 2 -43.01 18.62 -10.66
N GLU A 3 -42.88 17.33 -10.38
CA GLU A 3 -42.27 16.74 -9.21
C GLU A 3 -40.80 17.18 -9.11
N SER A 4 -40.43 17.69 -7.94
CA SER A 4 -39.13 18.29 -7.66
C SER A 4 -37.99 17.33 -7.98
N ALA A 5 -37.07 17.79 -8.83
CA ALA A 5 -35.78 17.16 -9.08
C ALA A 5 -35.04 16.91 -7.76
N ARG A 6 -35.03 15.65 -7.31
CA ARG A 6 -34.09 15.18 -6.30
C ARG A 6 -32.70 15.20 -6.94
N ALA A 7 -31.76 15.88 -6.28
CA ALA A 7 -30.35 15.85 -6.61
C ALA A 7 -29.84 14.39 -6.74
N PRO A 8 -28.88 14.11 -7.62
CA PRO A 8 -28.42 12.75 -7.90
C PRO A 8 -27.84 12.14 -6.62
N VAL A 9 -28.56 11.17 -6.05
CA VAL A 9 -28.01 10.25 -5.05
C VAL A 9 -27.10 9.31 -5.83
N CYS A 10 -25.80 9.28 -5.47
CA CYS A 10 -24.89 8.25 -5.94
C CYS A 10 -25.49 6.88 -5.59
N LEU A 11 -26.17 6.24 -6.54
CA LEU A 11 -26.34 4.79 -6.51
C LEU A 11 -24.93 4.20 -6.44
N PRO A 12 -24.67 3.20 -5.59
CA PRO A 12 -23.34 2.60 -5.43
C PRO A 12 -23.02 1.79 -6.69
N GLN A 13 -22.64 2.47 -7.77
CA GLN A 13 -21.96 1.90 -8.93
C GLN A 13 -20.51 1.59 -8.52
N GLY A 14 -20.37 0.64 -7.61
CA GLY A 14 -19.11 0.10 -7.10
C GLY A 14 -19.11 -1.43 -6.99
N PHE A 15 -20.27 -2.07 -7.11
CA PHE A 15 -20.38 -3.47 -7.49
C PHE A 15 -20.87 -3.52 -8.94
N CYS A 16 -20.12 -4.22 -9.79
CA CYS A 16 -20.44 -4.40 -11.20
C CYS A 16 -21.90 -4.86 -11.38
N THR A 17 -22.79 -3.92 -11.74
CA THR A 17 -24.03 -4.22 -12.47
C THR A 17 -23.80 -4.03 -13.98
N HIS A 18 -22.53 -4.11 -14.43
CA HIS A 18 -22.28 -4.28 -15.85
C HIS A 18 -22.85 -5.64 -16.27
N THR A 19 -24.01 -5.55 -16.91
CA THR A 19 -24.54 -6.45 -17.92
C THR A 19 -23.48 -6.72 -19.00
N GLY A 20 -22.41 -7.45 -18.63
CA GLY A 20 -21.21 -7.63 -19.44
C GLY A 20 -20.10 -8.50 -18.83
N SER A 21 -20.17 -8.85 -17.54
CA SER A 21 -19.31 -9.92 -16.99
C SER A 21 -19.89 -11.27 -17.41
N GLN A 22 -19.16 -12.03 -18.25
CA GLN A 22 -19.51 -13.41 -18.63
C GLN A 22 -19.08 -14.44 -17.55
N GLY A 23 -18.87 -14.00 -16.31
CA GLY A 23 -18.39 -14.82 -15.20
C GLY A 23 -19.51 -15.47 -14.39
N PRO A 24 -19.19 -16.50 -13.58
CA PRO A 24 -20.15 -17.08 -12.64
C PRO A 24 -20.61 -16.04 -11.62
N VAL A 25 -21.88 -16.08 -11.22
CA VAL A 25 -22.42 -15.22 -10.17
C VAL A 25 -22.16 -15.88 -8.81
N LEU A 26 -21.66 -15.11 -7.85
CA LEU A 26 -21.42 -15.57 -6.48
C LEU A 26 -22.75 -15.68 -5.73
N GLY A 27 -23.08 -16.88 -5.30
CA GLY A 27 -24.25 -17.18 -4.48
C GLY A 27 -23.87 -17.79 -3.13
N CYS A 28 -24.88 -18.07 -2.32
CA CYS A 28 -24.75 -18.69 -1.02
C CYS A 28 -25.51 -20.03 -1.01
N THR A 29 -25.06 -21.00 -0.21
CA THR A 29 -25.74 -22.30 -0.15
C THR A 29 -26.90 -22.24 0.83
N GLY A 30 -28.12 -22.43 0.32
CA GLY A 30 -29.34 -22.38 1.13
C GLY A 30 -29.91 -20.96 1.25
N ALA A 31 -30.66 -20.70 2.34
CA ALA A 31 -31.30 -19.41 2.55
C ALA A 31 -30.28 -18.32 2.95
N PRO A 32 -30.24 -17.16 2.26
CA PRO A 32 -29.25 -16.11 2.52
C PRO A 32 -29.18 -15.63 3.96
N GLY A 33 -30.32 -15.32 4.58
CA GLY A 33 -30.38 -14.78 5.94
C GLY A 33 -29.62 -15.65 6.96
N PRO A 34 -30.08 -16.90 7.22
CA PRO A 34 -29.39 -17.83 8.11
C PRO A 34 -27.93 -18.08 7.72
N PHE A 35 -27.65 -18.19 6.41
CA PHE A 35 -26.29 -18.46 5.93
C PHE A 35 -25.28 -17.39 6.40
N PHE A 36 -25.64 -16.10 6.36
CA PHE A 36 -24.73 -15.03 6.82
C PHE A 36 -24.88 -14.69 8.30
N SER A 37 -26.06 -14.83 8.90
CA SER A 37 -26.25 -14.56 10.32
C SER A 37 -25.55 -15.58 11.22
N ASP A 38 -25.45 -16.84 10.77
CA ASP A 38 -24.79 -17.91 11.53
C ASP A 38 -23.26 -17.73 11.59
N ASP A 39 -22.69 -17.08 10.57
CA ASP A 39 -21.25 -16.80 10.49
C ASP A 39 -21.00 -15.49 9.71
N PRO A 40 -20.86 -14.35 10.43
CA PRO A 40 -20.62 -13.04 9.82
C PRO A 40 -19.35 -12.98 8.96
N MET A 41 -18.36 -13.86 9.17
CA MET A 41 -17.16 -13.91 8.32
C MET A 41 -17.50 -14.22 6.86
N ARG A 42 -18.61 -14.92 6.59
CA ARG A 42 -19.08 -15.21 5.24
C ARG A 42 -19.39 -13.94 4.45
N ALA A 43 -19.80 -12.85 5.12
CA ALA A 43 -20.03 -11.57 4.45
C ALA A 43 -18.72 -10.98 3.91
N LEU A 44 -17.65 -11.00 4.71
CA LEU A 44 -16.31 -10.58 4.28
C LEU A 44 -15.75 -11.53 3.21
N GLN A 45 -15.97 -12.84 3.35
CA GLN A 45 -15.53 -13.83 2.34
C GLN A 45 -16.23 -13.65 0.99
N LEU A 46 -17.55 -13.35 0.98
CA LEU A 46 -18.28 -13.04 -0.26
C LEU A 46 -17.65 -11.83 -0.96
N VAL A 47 -17.39 -10.77 -0.20
CA VAL A 47 -16.77 -9.54 -0.71
C VAL A 47 -15.33 -9.78 -1.17
N ARG A 48 -14.55 -10.58 -0.43
CA ARG A 48 -13.21 -11.02 -0.85
C ARG A 48 -13.28 -11.78 -2.18
N LEU A 49 -14.20 -12.73 -2.33
CA LEU A 49 -14.36 -13.49 -3.57
C LEU A 49 -14.72 -12.58 -4.74
N ALA A 50 -15.61 -11.61 -4.54
CA ALA A 50 -15.94 -10.60 -5.53
C ALA A 50 -14.71 -9.74 -5.88
N ALA A 51 -13.92 -9.34 -4.89
CA ALA A 51 -12.70 -8.57 -5.10
C ALA A 51 -11.62 -9.37 -5.84
N GLU A 52 -11.45 -10.66 -5.54
CA GLU A 52 -10.47 -11.52 -6.21
C GLU A 52 -10.84 -11.83 -7.67
N SER A 53 -12.12 -12.11 -7.93
CA SER A 53 -12.58 -12.64 -9.22
C SER A 53 -13.22 -11.60 -10.15
N GLY A 54 -13.64 -10.45 -9.61
CA GLY A 54 -14.46 -9.48 -10.34
C GLY A 54 -15.90 -9.95 -10.61
N CYS A 55 -16.32 -11.08 -10.04
CA CYS A 55 -17.66 -11.62 -10.20
C CYS A 55 -18.69 -10.80 -9.43
N ALA A 56 -19.91 -10.71 -9.99
CA ALA A 56 -21.05 -10.15 -9.27
C ALA A 56 -21.59 -11.17 -8.25
N ALA A 57 -22.25 -10.67 -7.21
CA ALA A 57 -22.99 -11.51 -6.27
C ALA A 57 -24.50 -11.45 -6.57
N GLU A 58 -25.21 -12.55 -6.31
CA GLU A 58 -26.67 -12.56 -6.33
C GLU A 58 -27.20 -11.54 -5.32
N TRP A 59 -28.23 -10.77 -5.71
CA TRP A 59 -28.71 -9.65 -4.91
C TRP A 59 -29.14 -10.07 -3.50
N ASP A 60 -29.89 -11.16 -3.37
CA ASP A 60 -30.40 -11.62 -2.06
C ASP A 60 -29.25 -12.08 -1.14
N CYS A 61 -28.23 -12.76 -1.68
CA CYS A 61 -27.04 -13.11 -0.91
C CYS A 61 -26.22 -11.86 -0.54
N PHE A 62 -26.08 -10.91 -1.46
CA PHE A 62 -25.37 -9.65 -1.18
C PHE A 62 -26.08 -8.83 -0.10
N ALA A 63 -27.39 -8.66 -0.20
CA ALA A 63 -28.19 -7.91 0.78
C ALA A 63 -28.08 -8.54 2.17
N ALA A 64 -28.31 -9.85 2.27
CA ALA A 64 -28.17 -10.57 3.54
C ALA A 64 -26.76 -10.51 4.12
N ALA A 65 -25.72 -10.56 3.28
CA ALA A 65 -24.34 -10.39 3.71
C ALA A 65 -24.08 -9.00 4.30
N MET A 66 -24.60 -7.93 3.66
CA MET A 66 -24.43 -6.56 4.16
C MET A 66 -25.20 -6.32 5.46
N ASP A 67 -26.37 -6.92 5.62
CA ASP A 67 -27.13 -6.88 6.88
C ASP A 67 -26.39 -7.58 8.03
N ALA A 68 -25.67 -8.68 7.73
CA ALA A 68 -24.85 -9.40 8.71
C ALA A 68 -23.49 -8.73 8.98
N ALA A 69 -22.99 -7.90 8.07
CA ALA A 69 -21.64 -7.32 8.14
C ALA A 69 -21.32 -6.62 9.47
N PRO A 70 -22.20 -5.84 10.13
CA PRO A 70 -21.89 -5.22 11.42
C PRO A 70 -21.43 -6.21 12.50
N ALA A 71 -21.88 -7.47 12.46
CA ALA A 71 -21.51 -8.50 13.42
C ALA A 71 -20.05 -8.95 13.31
N LEU A 72 -19.34 -8.59 12.23
CA LEU A 72 -17.88 -8.75 12.08
C LEU A 72 -17.07 -8.04 13.17
N VAL A 73 -17.67 -7.11 13.93
CA VAL A 73 -17.03 -6.52 15.12
C VAL A 73 -16.59 -7.58 16.15
N HIS A 74 -17.24 -8.75 16.14
CA HIS A 74 -16.93 -9.87 17.02
C HIS A 74 -15.99 -10.92 16.39
N ALA A 75 -15.63 -10.76 15.11
CA ALA A 75 -14.73 -11.68 14.42
C ALA A 75 -13.28 -11.53 14.92
N ASP A 76 -12.49 -12.59 14.76
CA ASP A 76 -11.05 -12.54 15.02
C ASP A 76 -10.38 -11.51 14.08
N PRO A 77 -9.72 -10.46 14.63
CA PRO A 77 -9.03 -9.46 13.82
C PRO A 77 -7.98 -10.04 12.86
N LEU A 78 -7.38 -11.20 13.18
CA LEU A 78 -6.41 -11.86 12.30
C LEU A 78 -7.09 -12.49 11.08
N ALA A 79 -8.22 -13.17 11.28
CA ALA A 79 -9.01 -13.70 10.17
C ALA A 79 -9.53 -12.57 9.26
N VAL A 80 -9.99 -11.47 9.86
CA VAL A 80 -10.39 -10.27 9.10
C VAL A 80 -9.22 -9.71 8.28
N ARG A 81 -8.03 -9.61 8.88
CA ARG A 81 -6.82 -9.17 8.17
C ARG A 81 -6.51 -10.08 6.98
N ASP A 82 -6.54 -11.39 7.17
CA ASP A 82 -6.13 -12.32 6.12
C ASP A 82 -7.08 -12.28 4.92
N GLU A 83 -8.39 -12.12 5.17
CA GLU A 83 -9.39 -11.88 4.12
C GLU A 83 -9.20 -10.52 3.44
N LEU A 84 -8.91 -9.46 4.20
CA LEU A 84 -8.64 -8.13 3.66
C LEU A 84 -7.38 -8.10 2.80
N ASN A 85 -6.30 -8.77 3.22
CA ASN A 85 -5.06 -8.88 2.43
C ASN A 85 -5.37 -9.41 1.04
N ARG A 86 -6.13 -10.51 0.98
CA ARG A 86 -6.54 -11.16 -0.26
C ARG A 86 -7.44 -10.27 -1.11
N ALA A 87 -8.44 -9.63 -0.49
CA ALA A 87 -9.35 -8.72 -1.18
C ALA A 87 -8.62 -7.51 -1.78
N LEU A 88 -7.68 -6.92 -1.02
CA LEU A 88 -6.89 -5.77 -1.44
C LEU A 88 -5.95 -6.09 -2.60
N THR A 89 -5.37 -7.29 -2.63
CA THR A 89 -4.52 -7.75 -3.75
C THR A 89 -5.31 -8.34 -4.92
N GLY A 90 -6.65 -8.37 -4.84
CA GLY A 90 -7.53 -8.89 -5.89
C GLY A 90 -7.63 -8.00 -7.13
N LEU A 91 -8.41 -8.46 -8.12
CA LEU A 91 -8.69 -7.75 -9.37
C LEU A 91 -9.57 -6.50 -9.18
N CYS A 92 -10.49 -6.55 -8.21
CA CYS A 92 -11.51 -5.54 -7.94
C CYS A 92 -11.55 -5.15 -6.45
N PRO A 93 -10.46 -4.65 -5.85
CA PRO A 93 -10.39 -4.31 -4.43
C PRO A 93 -11.42 -3.25 -3.98
N GLN A 94 -11.91 -2.42 -4.92
CA GLN A 94 -12.99 -1.47 -4.68
C GLN A 94 -14.31 -2.14 -4.24
N ALA A 95 -14.48 -3.45 -4.46
CA ALA A 95 -15.62 -4.23 -3.96
C ALA A 95 -15.71 -4.23 -2.43
N LEU A 96 -14.67 -3.81 -1.70
CA LEU A 96 -14.75 -3.63 -0.25
C LEU A 96 -15.70 -2.50 0.19
N ALA A 97 -16.06 -1.57 -0.70
CA ALA A 97 -16.77 -0.35 -0.32
C ALA A 97 -18.11 -0.60 0.41
N PRO A 98 -19.02 -1.48 -0.06
CA PRO A 98 -20.27 -1.72 0.64
C PRO A 98 -20.09 -2.35 2.02
N LEU A 99 -19.11 -3.26 2.17
CA LEU A 99 -18.80 -3.88 3.47
C LEU A 99 -18.35 -2.82 4.49
N VAL A 100 -17.50 -1.89 4.06
CA VAL A 100 -17.04 -0.78 4.89
C VAL A 100 -18.20 0.13 5.27
N GLN A 101 -19.07 0.46 4.31
CA GLN A 101 -20.26 1.30 4.53
C GLN A 101 -21.29 0.65 5.46
N ALA A 102 -21.46 -0.68 5.36
CA ALA A 102 -22.27 -1.47 6.28
C ALA A 102 -21.66 -1.57 7.69
N GLY A 103 -20.44 -1.08 7.89
CA GLY A 103 -19.76 -1.08 9.19
C GLY A 103 -19.04 -2.39 9.52
N GLY A 104 -18.82 -3.26 8.53
CA GLY A 104 -18.19 -4.56 8.73
C GLY A 104 -16.74 -4.52 9.23
N LEU A 105 -16.05 -3.38 9.06
CA LEU A 105 -14.66 -3.23 9.52
C LEU A 105 -14.51 -2.35 10.77
N ARG A 106 -15.60 -2.01 11.46
CA ARG A 106 -15.56 -1.18 12.69
C ARG A 106 -14.73 -1.84 13.80
N GLY A 107 -14.75 -3.17 13.89
CA GLY A 107 -13.95 -3.95 14.83
C GLY A 107 -12.45 -3.72 14.69
N VAL A 108 -11.96 -3.48 13.47
CA VAL A 108 -10.54 -3.19 13.19
C VAL A 108 -10.23 -1.70 13.06
N GLY A 109 -11.18 -0.82 13.41
CA GLY A 109 -10.97 0.63 13.46
C GLY A 109 -11.33 1.38 12.18
N ILE A 110 -11.83 0.69 11.15
CA ILE A 110 -12.25 1.29 9.88
C ILE A 110 -13.76 1.57 9.96
N ARG A 111 -14.14 2.85 10.00
CA ARG A 111 -15.53 3.26 10.32
C ARG A 111 -16.36 3.69 9.12
N GLY A 112 -15.71 3.91 7.98
CA GLY A 112 -16.32 4.36 6.75
C GLY A 112 -15.25 4.48 5.67
N CYS A 113 -15.67 4.87 4.47
CA CYS A 113 -14.76 5.17 3.37
C CYS A 113 -15.32 6.22 2.43
N ALA A 114 -14.40 6.93 1.78
CA ALA A 114 -14.67 7.69 0.57
C ALA A 114 -14.79 6.73 -0.63
N CYS A 115 -14.67 7.28 -1.84
CA CYS A 115 -14.63 6.51 -3.08
C CYS A 115 -13.43 5.53 -3.09
N LEU A 116 -13.70 4.23 -3.20
CA LEU A 116 -12.66 3.19 -3.26
C LEU A 116 -12.20 2.84 -4.69
N HIS A 117 -12.80 3.42 -5.73
CA HIS A 117 -12.41 3.18 -7.13
C HIS A 117 -10.90 3.38 -7.42
N PRO A 118 -10.16 4.31 -6.79
CA PRO A 118 -8.71 4.42 -7.00
C PRO A 118 -7.93 3.15 -6.65
N LEU A 119 -8.47 2.28 -5.79
CA LEU A 119 -7.86 0.98 -5.52
C LEU A 119 -7.80 0.09 -6.75
N ALA A 120 -8.65 0.25 -7.77
CA ALA A 120 -8.53 -0.54 -8.99
C ALA A 120 -7.25 -0.20 -9.78
N GLN A 121 -6.79 1.05 -9.67
CA GLN A 121 -5.69 1.61 -10.47
C GLN A 121 -4.35 1.58 -9.74
N ALA A 122 -4.35 1.45 -8.41
CA ALA A 122 -3.10 1.36 -7.66
C ALA A 122 -2.27 0.13 -8.06
N PRO A 123 -0.97 0.13 -7.74
CA PRO A 123 -0.17 -1.08 -7.75
C PRO A 123 -0.80 -2.20 -6.89
N SER A 124 -0.65 -3.46 -7.31
CA SER A 124 -1.26 -4.62 -6.65
C SER A 124 -0.49 -5.08 -5.40
N GLY A 125 0.67 -4.50 -5.12
CA GLY A 125 1.46 -4.78 -3.92
C GLY A 125 0.66 -4.51 -2.65
N LEU A 126 0.81 -5.40 -1.66
CA LEU A 126 0.03 -5.36 -0.43
C LEU A 126 0.22 -4.04 0.34
N LEU A 127 1.45 -3.55 0.43
CA LEU A 127 1.77 -2.27 1.08
C LEU A 127 1.06 -1.09 0.39
N SER A 128 1.15 -1.01 -0.94
CA SER A 128 0.52 0.02 -1.77
C SER A 128 -1.00 0.04 -1.59
N ARG A 129 -1.62 -1.14 -1.62
CA ARG A 129 -3.07 -1.31 -1.44
C ARG A 129 -3.54 -0.93 -0.05
N TRP A 130 -2.84 -1.35 1.00
CA TRP A 130 -3.17 -0.96 2.38
C TRP A 130 -3.00 0.53 2.62
N TRP A 131 -1.91 1.12 2.13
CA TRP A 131 -1.64 2.54 2.25
C TRP A 131 -2.76 3.38 1.64
N LEU A 132 -3.19 3.05 0.43
CA LEU A 132 -4.30 3.75 -0.22
C LEU A 132 -5.62 3.47 0.48
N PHE A 133 -5.90 2.21 0.84
CA PHE A 133 -7.16 1.81 1.44
C PHE A 133 -7.43 2.51 2.77
N LEU A 134 -6.47 2.49 3.71
CA LEU A 134 -6.64 3.14 5.01
C LEU A 134 -6.81 4.65 4.87
N ARG A 135 -6.12 5.28 3.92
CA ARG A 135 -6.27 6.71 3.64
C ARG A 135 -7.64 7.04 3.05
N LEU A 136 -8.13 6.27 2.07
CA LEU A 136 -9.49 6.44 1.52
C LEU A 136 -10.56 6.17 2.58
N CYS A 137 -10.25 5.34 3.59
CA CYS A 137 -11.11 5.12 4.74
C CYS A 137 -11.04 6.22 5.81
N GLY A 138 -10.08 7.16 5.71
CA GLY A 138 -9.78 8.11 6.79
C GLY A 138 -9.45 7.40 8.12
N ALA A 139 -8.89 6.19 8.04
CA ALA A 139 -8.63 5.36 9.21
C ALA A 139 -7.33 5.77 9.92
N ASP A 140 -7.31 5.59 11.24
CA ASP A 140 -6.08 5.63 12.02
C ASP A 140 -5.26 4.37 11.72
N ALA A 141 -4.19 4.55 10.94
CA ALA A 141 -3.37 3.45 10.45
C ALA A 141 -2.65 2.69 11.58
N GLU A 142 -2.20 3.39 12.63
CA GLU A 142 -1.52 2.76 13.77
C GLU A 142 -2.51 1.92 14.56
N GLN A 143 -3.71 2.45 14.81
CA GLN A 143 -4.76 1.70 15.50
C GLN A 143 -5.20 0.47 14.69
N ALA A 144 -5.41 0.62 13.38
CA ALA A 144 -5.78 -0.48 12.50
C ALA A 144 -4.70 -1.55 12.47
N ALA A 145 -3.44 -1.14 12.31
CA ALA A 145 -2.29 -2.04 12.31
C ALA A 145 -2.15 -2.82 13.62
N ARG A 146 -2.32 -2.15 14.77
CA ARG A 146 -2.27 -2.79 16.09
C ARG A 146 -3.37 -3.81 16.28
N ARG A 147 -4.61 -3.49 15.90
CA ARG A 147 -5.77 -4.39 16.04
C ARG A 147 -5.61 -5.65 15.19
N MET A 148 -5.14 -5.48 13.97
CA MET A 148 -4.89 -6.59 13.02
C MET A 148 -3.52 -7.27 13.21
N LYS A 149 -2.71 -6.80 14.16
CA LYS A 149 -1.32 -7.27 14.39
C LYS A 149 -0.52 -7.33 13.08
N LEU A 150 -0.51 -6.22 12.32
CA LEU A 150 0.35 -6.08 11.15
C LEU A 150 1.83 -6.13 11.59
N GLY A 151 2.68 -6.68 10.73
CA GLY A 151 4.10 -6.88 11.05
C GLY A 151 4.85 -5.57 11.26
N GLN A 152 5.88 -5.59 12.13
CA GLN A 152 6.65 -4.40 12.45
C GLN A 152 7.27 -3.72 11.21
N THR A 153 7.88 -4.50 10.31
CA THR A 153 8.46 -4.00 9.05
C THR A 153 7.38 -3.37 8.18
N PHE A 154 6.22 -4.01 8.05
CA PHE A 154 5.11 -3.46 7.29
C PHE A 154 4.65 -2.10 7.84
N CYS A 155 4.55 -1.96 9.16
CA CYS A 155 4.18 -0.69 9.79
C CYS A 155 5.23 0.40 9.57
N GLN A 156 6.53 0.04 9.58
CA GLN A 156 7.62 0.97 9.29
C GLN A 156 7.57 1.44 7.83
N ASP A 157 7.39 0.52 6.89
CA ASP A 157 7.28 0.82 5.47
C ASP A 157 6.04 1.68 5.17
N TYR A 158 4.91 1.38 5.82
CA TYR A 158 3.69 2.18 5.73
C TYR A 158 3.93 3.62 6.21
N ALA A 159 4.52 3.77 7.41
CA ALA A 159 4.82 5.08 7.97
C ALA A 159 5.77 5.87 7.06
N ARG A 160 6.77 5.19 6.49
CA ARG A 160 7.69 5.80 5.52
C ARG A 160 6.96 6.27 4.25
N LEU A 161 6.02 5.50 3.71
CA LEU A 161 5.19 5.98 2.58
C LEU A 161 4.36 7.22 2.95
N ASP A 162 3.78 7.26 4.15
CA ASP A 162 3.00 8.40 4.62
C ASP A 162 3.87 9.66 4.79
N GLU A 163 5.09 9.52 5.31
CA GLU A 163 6.07 10.59 5.39
C GLU A 163 6.45 11.12 4.00
N LEU A 164 6.79 10.23 3.07
CA LEU A 164 7.19 10.59 1.70
C LEU A 164 6.05 11.31 0.96
N PHE A 165 4.83 10.79 1.05
CA PHE A 165 3.67 11.43 0.45
C PHE A 165 3.44 12.84 1.02
N ARG A 166 3.58 13.00 2.34
CA ARG A 166 3.42 14.31 3.02
C ARG A 166 4.52 15.30 2.63
N ALA A 167 5.75 14.83 2.42
CA ALA A 167 6.87 15.65 1.97
C ALA A 167 6.63 16.20 0.54
N GLY A 168 5.83 15.50 -0.26
CA GLY A 168 5.49 15.89 -1.62
C GLY A 168 6.48 15.35 -2.67
N PRO A 169 6.20 15.57 -3.96
CA PRO A 169 7.02 15.05 -5.05
C PRO A 169 8.43 15.66 -5.01
N PRO A 170 9.49 14.86 -5.21
CA PRO A 170 10.85 15.38 -5.36
C PRO A 170 10.95 16.44 -6.46
N ALA A 171 11.60 17.57 -6.15
CA ALA A 171 11.71 18.71 -7.06
C ALA A 171 12.66 18.45 -8.25
N ASP A 172 13.67 17.62 -8.05
CA ASP A 172 14.71 17.30 -9.03
C ASP A 172 15.32 15.91 -8.80
N ARG A 173 16.23 15.53 -9.70
CA ARG A 173 16.86 14.20 -9.71
C ARG A 173 17.66 13.93 -8.44
N LEU A 174 18.33 14.95 -7.88
CA LEU A 174 19.11 14.81 -6.64
C LEU A 174 18.18 14.59 -5.45
N ALA A 175 17.06 15.33 -5.37
CA ALA A 175 16.04 15.12 -4.36
C ALA A 175 15.45 13.70 -4.44
N LEU A 176 15.21 13.18 -5.65
CA LEU A 176 14.77 11.80 -5.85
C LEU A 176 15.83 10.80 -5.36
N LYS A 177 17.10 11.00 -5.72
CA LYS A 177 18.20 10.14 -5.23
C LYS A 177 18.29 10.09 -3.71
N ARG A 178 18.20 11.25 -3.05
CA ARG A 178 18.19 11.36 -1.58
C ARG A 178 17.04 10.56 -0.98
N CYS A 179 15.83 10.75 -1.52
CA CYS A 179 14.65 10.01 -1.10
C CYS A 179 14.85 8.49 -1.17
N LEU A 180 15.39 7.99 -2.27
CA LEU A 180 15.65 6.56 -2.47
C LEU A 180 16.75 6.02 -1.54
N ALA A 181 17.84 6.78 -1.38
CA ALA A 181 18.98 6.41 -0.54
C ALA A 181 18.64 6.38 0.96
N GLU A 182 17.63 7.13 1.40
CA GLU A 182 17.13 7.09 2.77
C GLU A 182 16.28 5.85 3.09
N GLY A 183 15.95 5.04 2.08
CA GLY A 183 15.12 3.84 2.25
C GLY A 183 13.68 4.11 1.81
N ALA A 184 13.46 4.03 0.50
CA ALA A 184 12.10 3.97 -0.05
C ALA A 184 11.55 2.54 0.08
N PRO A 185 10.33 2.36 0.62
CA PRO A 185 9.74 1.03 0.83
C PRO A 185 9.16 0.42 -0.45
N LEU A 186 9.06 1.21 -1.53
CA LEU A 186 8.59 0.80 -2.84
C LEU A 186 9.50 1.41 -3.93
N PRO A 187 9.54 0.82 -5.14
CA PRO A 187 10.18 1.44 -6.30
C PRO A 187 9.58 2.82 -6.60
N ALA A 188 10.38 3.74 -7.15
CA ALA A 188 9.93 5.11 -7.45
C ALA A 188 8.73 5.16 -8.40
N GLU A 189 8.70 4.32 -9.44
CA GLU A 189 7.56 4.26 -10.37
C GLU A 189 6.28 3.80 -9.66
N GLU A 190 6.41 2.86 -8.72
CA GLU A 190 5.28 2.35 -7.94
C GLU A 190 4.75 3.43 -6.98
N MET A 191 5.64 4.13 -6.28
CA MET A 191 5.26 5.28 -5.43
C MET A 191 4.61 6.39 -6.24
N ALA A 192 5.17 6.74 -7.41
CA ALA A 192 4.62 7.77 -8.29
C ALA A 192 3.22 7.39 -8.76
N ALA A 193 3.02 6.15 -9.21
CA ALA A 193 1.71 5.63 -9.62
C ALA A 193 0.71 5.56 -8.46
N LEU A 194 1.16 5.22 -7.25
CA LEU A 194 0.31 5.17 -6.07
C LEU A 194 -0.12 6.58 -5.61
N PHE A 195 0.82 7.50 -5.54
CA PHE A 195 0.60 8.85 -5.01
C PHE A 195 -0.12 9.76 -6.01
N SER A 196 0.07 9.56 -7.32
CA SER A 196 -0.63 10.33 -8.37
C SER A 196 -2.16 10.14 -8.32
N LEU A 197 -2.64 8.99 -7.84
CA LEU A 197 -4.07 8.73 -7.62
C LEU A 197 -4.73 9.72 -6.67
N LEU A 198 -3.95 10.36 -5.79
CA LEU A 198 -4.44 11.34 -4.81
C LEU A 198 -3.91 12.74 -5.08
N ALA A 199 -2.74 12.86 -5.73
CA ALA A 199 -2.06 14.10 -5.98
C ALA A 199 -1.34 14.06 -7.35
N PRO A 200 -1.92 14.60 -8.43
CA PRO A 200 -1.36 14.53 -9.79
C PRO A 200 0.08 15.05 -9.93
N GLY A 201 0.55 15.89 -9.00
CA GLY A 201 1.94 16.37 -8.98
C GLY A 201 3.01 15.27 -8.87
N TRP A 202 2.63 14.02 -8.56
CA TRP A 202 3.53 12.87 -8.55
C TRP A 202 3.72 12.21 -9.92
N GLU A 203 2.89 12.51 -10.93
CA GLU A 203 3.01 11.94 -12.27
C GLU A 203 4.40 12.13 -12.92
N PRO A 204 5.05 13.32 -12.83
CA PRO A 204 6.36 13.55 -13.45
C PRO A 204 7.50 12.72 -12.85
N ILE A 205 7.32 12.16 -11.65
CA ILE A 205 8.38 11.41 -10.94
C ILE A 205 8.79 10.15 -11.71
N VAL A 206 7.90 9.56 -12.50
CA VAL A 206 8.24 8.41 -13.35
C VAL A 206 9.31 8.79 -14.39
N ALA A 207 9.17 9.94 -15.04
CA ALA A 207 10.15 10.40 -16.03
C ALA A 207 11.50 10.70 -15.34
N LEU A 208 11.45 11.38 -14.20
CA LEU A 208 12.64 11.70 -13.40
C LEU A 208 13.39 10.44 -12.93
N TYR A 209 12.65 9.40 -12.55
CA TYR A 209 13.25 8.13 -12.16
C TYR A 209 13.91 7.41 -13.35
N ARG A 210 13.31 7.45 -14.53
CA ARG A 210 13.93 6.89 -15.75
C ARG A 210 15.23 7.62 -16.09
N GLU A 211 15.24 8.95 -16.04
CA GLU A 211 16.46 9.75 -16.22
C GLU A 211 17.55 9.38 -15.20
N LEU A 212 17.16 9.10 -13.95
CA LEU A 212 18.08 8.63 -12.93
C LEU A 212 18.66 7.25 -13.28
N LEU A 213 17.83 6.29 -13.71
CA LEU A 213 18.30 4.97 -14.15
C LEU A 213 19.26 5.07 -15.34
N ASP A 214 18.95 5.92 -16.31
CA ASP A 214 19.79 6.14 -17.50
C ASP A 214 21.14 6.75 -17.14
N SER A 215 21.19 7.62 -16.13
CA SER A 215 22.44 8.21 -15.64
C SER A 215 23.41 7.20 -15.01
N ARG A 216 22.89 6.05 -14.54
CA ARG A 216 23.62 5.03 -13.77
C ARG A 216 24.32 5.57 -12.52
N GLU A 217 23.91 6.75 -12.03
CA GLU A 217 24.42 7.29 -10.79
C GLU A 217 23.92 6.45 -9.59
N PRO A 218 24.73 6.28 -8.52
CA PRO A 218 24.35 5.45 -7.39
C PRO A 218 23.33 6.16 -6.50
N PHE A 219 22.32 5.42 -6.06
CA PHE A 219 21.28 5.83 -5.12
C PHE A 219 20.83 4.70 -4.18
N SER A 220 21.38 3.50 -4.31
CA SER A 220 21.17 2.38 -3.37
C SER A 220 22.50 1.82 -2.85
N PRO A 221 22.51 1.15 -1.68
CA PRO A 221 23.73 0.55 -1.13
C PRO A 221 24.41 -0.45 -2.08
N ASP A 222 23.62 -1.18 -2.87
CA ASP A 222 24.12 -2.20 -3.81
C ASP A 222 24.83 -1.61 -5.04
N GLN A 223 24.68 -0.31 -5.27
CA GLN A 223 25.34 0.42 -6.36
C GLN A 223 26.67 1.06 -5.92
N LEU A 224 27.03 0.94 -4.64
CA LEU A 224 28.32 1.40 -4.15
C LEU A 224 29.44 0.50 -4.69
N ALA A 225 30.58 1.11 -4.98
CA ALA A 225 31.79 0.41 -5.43
C ALA A 225 32.46 -0.42 -4.32
N VAL A 226 31.89 -0.43 -3.11
CA VAL A 226 32.37 -1.22 -1.97
C VAL A 226 31.20 -1.89 -1.27
N THR A 227 31.46 -3.07 -0.75
CA THR A 227 30.54 -3.88 0.03
C THR A 227 30.84 -3.78 1.52
N GLN A 228 29.93 -4.27 2.37
CA GLN A 228 30.22 -4.43 3.79
C GLN A 228 31.42 -5.34 4.04
N ALA A 229 31.58 -6.40 3.23
CA ALA A 229 32.68 -7.35 3.37
C ALA A 229 34.05 -6.69 3.18
N GLU A 230 34.19 -5.83 2.18
CA GLU A 230 35.44 -5.11 1.90
C GLU A 230 35.74 -4.06 2.98
N LEU A 231 34.71 -3.36 3.49
CA LEU A 231 34.87 -2.46 4.64
C LEU A 231 35.38 -3.22 5.87
N MET A 232 34.90 -4.45 6.11
CA MET A 232 35.38 -5.28 7.20
C MET A 232 36.82 -5.74 7.01
N ALA A 233 37.20 -6.11 5.78
CA ALA A 233 38.58 -6.45 5.45
C ALA A 233 39.54 -5.26 5.68
N GLU A 234 39.05 -4.03 5.49
CA GLU A 234 39.76 -2.78 5.78
C GLU A 234 39.72 -2.35 7.26
N GLY A 235 39.24 -3.22 8.16
CA GLY A 235 39.27 -3.00 9.61
C GLY A 235 38.06 -2.27 10.19
N VAL A 236 37.00 -2.05 9.42
CA VAL A 236 35.71 -1.57 9.95
C VAL A 236 35.02 -2.72 10.67
N SER A 237 34.61 -2.52 11.93
CA SER A 237 33.93 -3.61 12.66
C SER A 237 32.58 -3.96 12.02
N ALA A 238 32.21 -5.25 12.07
CA ALA A 238 30.93 -5.74 11.54
C ALA A 238 29.71 -4.96 12.07
N ARG A 239 29.77 -4.55 13.36
CA ARG A 239 28.72 -3.73 14.00
C ARG A 239 28.56 -2.34 13.36
N LYS A 240 29.62 -1.78 12.79
CA LYS A 240 29.65 -0.43 12.20
C LYS A 240 29.48 -0.46 10.68
N ALA A 241 29.85 -1.56 10.01
CA ALA A 241 29.93 -1.65 8.55
C ALA A 241 28.65 -1.19 7.85
N GLY A 242 27.47 -1.62 8.31
CA GLY A 242 26.19 -1.18 7.73
C GLY A 242 25.95 0.33 7.85
N LYS A 243 26.20 0.91 9.03
CA LYS A 243 26.06 2.36 9.26
C LYS A 243 27.06 3.16 8.42
N VAL A 244 28.30 2.68 8.30
CA VAL A 244 29.31 3.29 7.43
C VAL A 244 28.85 3.27 5.98
N LEU A 245 28.33 2.14 5.49
CA LEU A 245 27.82 2.02 4.13
C LEU A 245 26.69 3.01 3.85
N SER A 246 25.74 3.16 4.78
CA SER A 246 24.68 4.17 4.65
C SER A 246 25.22 5.60 4.62
N MET A 247 26.29 5.89 5.37
CA MET A 247 26.92 7.22 5.35
C MET A 247 27.68 7.47 4.03
N LEU A 248 28.37 6.44 3.51
CA LEU A 248 29.03 6.51 2.21
C LEU A 248 28.01 6.75 1.09
N LEU A 249 26.87 6.07 1.13
CA LEU A 249 25.79 6.29 0.17
C LEU A 249 25.32 7.75 0.17
N LYS A 250 25.15 8.37 1.34
CA LYS A 250 24.78 9.80 1.43
C LYS A 250 25.78 10.70 0.74
N VAL A 251 27.08 10.40 0.85
CA VAL A 251 28.14 11.16 0.17
C VAL A 251 28.09 10.95 -1.34
N VAL A 252 27.97 9.70 -1.78
CA VAL A 252 27.94 9.33 -3.21
C VAL A 252 26.69 9.85 -3.93
N VAL A 253 25.56 9.96 -3.23
CA VAL A 253 24.34 10.56 -3.78
C VAL A 253 24.58 12.01 -4.21
N GLU A 254 25.34 12.77 -3.40
CA GLU A 254 25.71 14.17 -3.70
C GLU A 254 26.84 14.25 -4.74
N GLN A 255 27.82 13.34 -4.66
CA GLN A 255 29.04 13.34 -5.47
C GLN A 255 29.28 11.94 -6.06
N PRO A 256 28.60 11.58 -7.17
CA PRO A 256 28.68 10.26 -7.79
C PRO A 256 30.10 9.84 -8.18
N GLU A 257 30.96 10.81 -8.51
CA GLU A 257 32.37 10.62 -8.87
C GLU A 257 33.22 10.02 -7.74
N LEU A 258 32.76 10.11 -6.50
CA LEU A 258 33.43 9.49 -5.36
C LEU A 258 33.16 7.98 -5.25
N ASN A 259 32.30 7.42 -6.10
CA ASN A 259 31.97 5.99 -6.11
C ASN A 259 33.09 5.13 -6.72
N VAL A 260 34.28 5.22 -6.14
CA VAL A 260 35.50 4.54 -6.56
C VAL A 260 36.05 3.79 -5.36
N ALA A 261 36.28 2.48 -5.50
CA ALA A 261 36.56 1.60 -4.37
C ALA A 261 37.68 2.10 -3.42
N PRO A 262 38.89 2.45 -3.91
CA PRO A 262 39.93 3.04 -3.05
C PRO A 262 39.49 4.27 -2.23
N VAL A 263 38.71 5.16 -2.85
CA VAL A 263 38.22 6.40 -2.21
C VAL A 263 37.23 6.05 -1.10
N LEU A 264 36.26 5.17 -1.39
CA LEU A 264 35.24 4.77 -0.43
C LEU A 264 35.81 3.96 0.74
N LEU A 265 36.81 3.10 0.52
CA LEU A 265 37.48 2.37 1.60
C LEU A 265 38.24 3.31 2.54
N GLN A 266 38.92 4.32 1.99
CA GLN A 266 39.59 5.35 2.80
C GLN A 266 38.59 6.19 3.61
N LEU A 267 37.51 6.65 2.96
CA LEU A 267 36.46 7.41 3.61
C LEU A 267 35.75 6.58 4.69
N GLY A 268 35.45 5.31 4.39
CA GLY A 268 34.79 4.37 5.30
C GLY A 268 35.59 4.14 6.58
N ARG A 269 36.91 3.95 6.48
CA ARG A 269 37.81 3.85 7.65
C ARG A 269 37.80 5.12 8.50
N SER A 270 37.75 6.28 7.85
CA SER A 270 37.72 7.57 8.56
C SER A 270 36.39 7.73 9.31
N LEU A 271 35.26 7.47 8.66
CA LEU A 271 33.93 7.53 9.26
C LEU A 271 33.77 6.57 10.44
N ALA A 272 34.30 5.35 10.33
CA ALA A 272 34.21 4.32 11.37
C ALA A 272 34.85 4.73 12.71
N ARG A 273 35.74 5.74 12.72
CA ARG A 273 36.38 6.28 13.93
C ARG A 273 35.47 7.23 14.71
N PHE A 274 34.45 7.80 14.07
CA PHE A 274 33.56 8.82 14.65
C PHE A 274 32.19 8.28 15.07
N ILE A 275 31.90 7.01 14.77
CA ILE A 275 30.67 6.30 15.16
C ILE A 275 30.99 5.12 16.07
#